data_AF-A0AAV0LNS3-F1
#
_entry.id   AF-A0AAV0LNS3-F1
#
_cell.length_a   1.000
_cell.length_b   1.000
_cell.length_c   1.000
_cell.angle_alpha   90.00
_cell.angle_beta   90.00
_cell.angle_gamma   90.00
#
_symmetry.space_group_name_H-M   'P 1'
#
loop_
_entity.id
_entity.type
_entity.pdbx_description
1 polymer ?
#
loop_
_entity_poly.entity_id
_entity_poly.type
_entity_poly.pdbx_seq_one_letter_code
_entity_poly.pdbx_strand_id
1 'polypeptide(L)'
;MEGLSVVQANLKVYVDPSQSKNLSSAIFRELSALLFKYDDAFDGVLLAYNVHAPENKGRILPGVHPFIAVRLEAKLLVFSPKPDMLLEGKVVKVTEESIHVIVLGFSSAIITDEAIRNEFKYKTKHGQGLYVNRSNRRHLIKAGTMIRFVVKSMNEETLHIYGSLMPANTGSVKILEKFSEHTNTESVTINSTPKKRRSKEKYEVAQITEHGNHYDPSQNHYDPSQNHYDREIKKSRRS
;
A
#
# COMPACT_ATOMS: atom_id res chain seq x y z
N MET A 1 -7.28 -3.25 7.76
CA MET A 1 -6.09 -2.50 8.22
C MET A 1 -6.47 -1.82 9.52
N GLU A 2 -5.56 -1.72 10.47
CA GLU A 2 -5.79 -0.97 11.70
C GLU A 2 -5.85 0.54 11.42
N GLY A 3 -6.25 1.34 12.41
CA GLY A 3 -6.45 2.78 12.28
C GLY A 3 -7.66 3.20 11.44
N LEU A 4 -8.36 2.31 10.74
CA LEU A 4 -9.64 2.63 10.06
C LEU A 4 -10.83 2.29 10.96
N SER A 5 -11.74 3.25 11.14
CA SER A 5 -12.98 3.08 11.91
C SER A 5 -14.18 3.77 11.25
N VAL A 6 -15.39 3.32 11.60
CA VAL A 6 -16.63 4.01 11.23
C VAL A 6 -17.27 4.59 12.48
N VAL A 7 -17.37 5.91 12.53
CA VAL A 7 -17.93 6.67 13.66
C VAL A 7 -19.35 7.12 13.32
N GLN A 8 -20.29 6.97 14.25
CA GLN A 8 -21.60 7.63 14.16
C GLN A 8 -21.54 8.95 14.92
N ALA A 9 -21.83 10.07 14.24
CA ALA A 9 -21.64 11.41 14.78
C ALA A 9 -22.89 12.28 14.60
N ASN A 10 -23.21 13.04 15.65
CA ASN A 10 -24.22 14.10 15.63
C ASN A 10 -23.52 15.42 15.28
N LEU A 11 -23.59 15.84 14.02
CA LEU A 11 -22.91 17.04 13.54
C LEU A 11 -23.82 18.27 13.57
N LYS A 12 -23.18 19.44 13.68
CA LYS A 12 -23.83 20.74 13.50
C LYS A 12 -23.08 21.52 12.41
N VAL A 13 -23.64 21.52 11.20
CA VAL A 13 -23.08 22.23 10.04
C VAL A 13 -23.62 23.65 10.00
N TYR A 14 -22.78 24.61 9.67
CA TYR A 14 -23.15 26.02 9.51
C TYR A 14 -23.13 26.36 8.01
N VAL A 15 -24.26 26.84 7.49
CA VAL A 15 -24.44 27.18 6.08
C VAL A 15 -24.75 28.66 5.94
N ASP A 16 -24.18 29.30 4.92
CA ASP A 16 -24.50 30.70 4.59
C ASP A 16 -25.97 30.86 4.14
N PRO A 17 -26.72 31.86 4.63
CA PRO A 17 -28.13 32.06 4.29
C PRO A 17 -28.45 32.22 2.80
N SER A 18 -27.49 32.70 1.98
CA SER A 18 -27.65 32.78 0.52
C SER A 18 -27.87 31.42 -0.14
N GLN A 19 -27.48 30.34 0.54
CA GLN A 19 -27.54 28.96 0.07
C GLN A 19 -28.75 28.19 0.61
N SER A 20 -29.63 28.86 1.37
CA SER A 20 -30.92 28.34 1.87
C SER A 20 -31.74 27.58 0.83
N LYS A 21 -31.72 28.01 -0.43
CA LYS A 21 -32.44 27.37 -1.55
C LYS A 21 -31.93 25.96 -1.91
N ASN A 22 -30.70 25.60 -1.54
CA ASN A 22 -30.12 24.28 -1.79
C ASN A 22 -29.25 23.84 -0.59
N LEU A 23 -29.92 23.68 0.56
CA LEU A 23 -29.29 23.35 1.82
C LEU A 23 -28.48 22.04 1.76
N SER A 24 -28.96 21.02 1.04
CA SER A 24 -28.26 19.74 0.88
C SER A 24 -26.91 19.91 0.17
N SER A 25 -26.85 20.66 -0.93
CA SER A 25 -25.59 20.92 -1.64
C SER A 25 -24.61 21.71 -0.76
N ALA A 26 -25.10 22.68 0.01
CA ALA A 26 -24.28 23.43 0.95
C ALA A 26 -23.70 22.52 2.06
N ILE A 27 -24.53 21.67 2.68
CA ILE A 27 -24.07 20.68 3.67
C ILE A 27 -22.99 19.76 3.08
N PHE A 28 -23.21 19.23 1.88
CA PHE A 28 -22.23 18.38 1.22
C PHE A 28 -20.92 19.12 0.92
N ARG A 29 -20.96 20.40 0.56
CA ARG A 29 -19.74 21.20 0.37
C ARG A 29 -18.98 21.38 1.68
N GLU A 30 -19.65 21.76 2.77
CA GLU A 30 -18.99 21.94 4.08
C GLU A 30 -18.37 20.64 4.58
N LEU A 31 -19.08 19.51 4.48
CA LEU A 31 -18.53 18.20 4.85
C LEU A 31 -17.41 17.73 3.91
N SER A 32 -17.49 18.04 2.61
CA SER A 32 -16.40 17.77 1.66
C SER A 32 -15.14 18.57 1.97
N ALA A 33 -15.28 19.78 2.53
CA ALA A 33 -14.16 20.61 2.92
C ALA A 33 -13.38 20.07 4.14
N LEU A 34 -13.92 19.06 4.85
CA LEU A 34 -13.26 18.34 5.95
C LEU A 34 -12.51 17.08 5.48
N LEU A 35 -12.73 16.61 4.25
CA LEU A 35 -12.08 15.40 3.75
C LEU A 35 -10.56 15.56 3.64
N PHE A 36 -9.83 14.51 4.00
CA PHE A 36 -8.36 14.44 4.05
C PHE A 36 -7.72 15.50 4.96
N LYS A 37 -8.43 15.93 6.00
CA LYS A 37 -7.90 16.76 7.10
C LYS A 37 -8.03 16.02 8.42
N TYR A 38 -7.09 16.27 9.32
CA TYR A 38 -7.20 15.87 10.71
C TYR A 38 -8.29 16.70 11.40
N ASP A 39 -9.08 16.07 12.26
CA ASP A 39 -10.14 16.71 13.04
C ASP A 39 -10.04 16.22 14.49
N ASP A 40 -9.80 17.15 15.41
CA ASP A 40 -9.59 16.86 16.84
C ASP A 40 -10.81 16.22 17.50
N ALA A 41 -12.03 16.46 17.00
CA ALA A 41 -13.25 15.89 17.56
C ALA A 41 -13.44 14.42 17.17
N PHE A 42 -12.77 13.95 16.11
CA PHE A 42 -12.73 12.54 15.70
C PHE A 42 -11.36 11.90 15.95
N ASP A 43 -10.39 12.65 16.48
CA ASP A 43 -9.04 12.19 16.81
C ASP A 43 -8.36 11.48 15.61
N GLY A 44 -8.60 12.00 14.39
CA GLY A 44 -8.23 11.32 13.15
C GLY A 44 -8.60 12.08 11.87
N VAL A 45 -8.25 11.49 10.72
CA VAL A 45 -8.48 12.05 9.38
C VAL A 45 -9.82 11.59 8.82
N LEU A 46 -10.68 12.53 8.40
CA LEU A 46 -11.94 12.18 7.75
C LEU A 46 -11.69 11.74 6.29
N LEU A 47 -12.03 10.50 5.94
CA LEU A 47 -11.84 9.94 4.59
C LEU A 47 -13.11 9.94 3.75
N ALA A 48 -14.26 9.72 4.39
CA ALA A 48 -15.56 9.74 3.74
C ALA A 48 -16.65 10.01 4.77
N TYR A 49 -17.79 10.50 4.30
CA TYR A 49 -19.00 10.63 5.08
C TYR A 49 -20.18 9.99 4.34
N ASN A 50 -21.18 9.56 5.10
CA ASN A 50 -22.51 9.23 4.60
C ASN A 50 -23.53 9.92 5.51
N VAL A 51 -24.42 10.71 4.92
CA VAL A 51 -25.39 11.54 5.63
C VAL A 51 -26.74 11.38 4.97
N HIS A 52 -27.77 11.15 5.78
CA HIS A 52 -29.15 11.29 5.33
C HIS A 52 -29.52 12.78 5.42
N ALA A 53 -29.86 13.38 4.27
CA ALA A 53 -30.16 14.80 4.20
C ALA A 53 -31.34 15.14 5.14
N PRO A 54 -31.16 16.04 6.13
CA PRO A 54 -32.21 16.35 7.08
C PRO A 54 -33.33 17.16 6.42
N GLU A 55 -34.58 16.79 6.69
CA GLU A 55 -35.75 17.52 6.24
C GLU A 55 -35.80 18.94 6.84
N ASN A 56 -35.30 19.94 6.09
CA ASN A 56 -35.57 21.39 6.24
C ASN A 56 -35.57 22.01 7.66
N LYS A 57 -34.85 21.43 8.63
CA LYS A 57 -34.83 21.87 10.04
C LYS A 57 -33.60 22.70 10.40
N GLY A 58 -33.16 23.57 9.49
CA GLY A 58 -32.14 24.59 9.77
C GLY A 58 -32.68 25.69 10.69
N ARG A 59 -31.87 26.18 11.63
CA ARG A 59 -32.20 27.38 12.44
C ARG A 59 -31.24 28.52 12.10
N ILE A 60 -31.77 29.70 11.79
CA ILE A 60 -30.94 30.90 11.65
C ILE A 60 -30.41 31.27 13.03
N LEU A 61 -29.09 31.43 13.13
CA LEU A 61 -28.41 32.01 14.27
C LEU A 61 -28.18 33.51 14.00
N PRO A 62 -28.76 34.41 14.81
CA PRO A 62 -28.56 35.84 14.64
C PRO A 62 -27.14 36.25 15.08
N GLY A 63 -26.57 37.23 14.39
CA GLY A 63 -25.23 37.76 14.63
C GLY A 63 -24.80 38.70 13.50
N VAL A 64 -23.58 39.24 13.57
CA VAL A 64 -23.02 40.14 12.54
C VAL A 64 -22.97 39.46 11.16
N HIS A 65 -22.66 38.16 11.15
CA HIS A 65 -22.80 37.28 10.00
C HIS A 65 -23.75 36.14 10.38
N PRO A 66 -25.02 36.17 9.93
CA PRO A 66 -26.00 35.14 10.26
C PRO A 66 -25.67 33.82 9.54
N PHE A 67 -25.88 32.69 10.22
CA PHE A 67 -25.71 31.35 9.64
C PHE A 67 -26.96 30.50 9.84
N ILE A 68 -27.23 29.59 8.91
CA ILE A 68 -28.19 28.51 9.08
C ILE A 68 -27.46 27.34 9.74
N ALA A 69 -27.74 27.07 11.01
CA ALA A 69 -27.25 25.90 11.71
C ALA A 69 -28.15 24.70 11.42
N VAL A 70 -27.58 23.64 10.85
CA VAL A 70 -28.25 22.37 10.55
C VAL A 70 -27.67 21.28 11.47
N ARG A 71 -28.55 20.55 12.17
CA ARG A 71 -28.17 19.33 12.88
C ARG A 71 -28.42 18.13 11.99
N LEU A 72 -27.49 17.18 11.97
CA LEU A 72 -27.58 15.96 11.18
C LEU A 72 -26.85 14.80 11.84
N GLU A 73 -27.29 13.58 11.55
CA GLU A 73 -26.60 12.35 11.89
C GLU A 73 -25.77 11.88 10.69
N ALA A 74 -24.51 11.55 10.93
CA ALA A 74 -23.57 11.11 9.91
C ALA A 74 -22.86 9.82 10.31
N LYS A 75 -22.56 8.97 9.32
CA LYS A 75 -21.57 7.90 9.43
C LYS A 75 -20.28 8.40 8.78
N LEU A 76 -19.21 8.45 9.55
CA LEU A 76 -17.91 8.98 9.13
C LEU A 76 -16.90 7.83 9.05
N LEU A 77 -16.17 7.72 7.93
CA LEU A 77 -15.01 6.85 7.83
C LEU A 77 -13.79 7.66 8.26
N VAL A 78 -13.19 7.28 9.38
CA VAL A 78 -12.07 8.00 10.01
C VAL A 78 -10.82 7.14 9.99
N PHE A 79 -9.69 7.75 9.61
CA PHE A 79 -8.35 7.16 9.71
C PHE A 79 -7.58 7.80 10.86
N SER A 80 -7.46 7.05 11.95
CA SER A 80 -6.76 7.41 13.18
C SER A 80 -5.67 6.36 13.48
N PRO A 81 -4.48 6.46 12.87
CA PRO A 81 -3.38 5.56 13.16
C PRO A 81 -2.73 5.94 14.49
N LYS A 82 -2.85 5.06 15.49
CA LYS A 82 -2.21 5.24 16.80
C LYS A 82 -0.90 4.44 16.89
N PRO A 83 0.01 4.76 17.84
CA PRO A 83 1.19 3.96 18.11
C PRO A 83 0.86 2.47 18.27
N ASP A 84 1.82 1.62 17.92
CA ASP A 84 1.75 0.16 17.92
C ASP A 84 0.79 -0.48 16.90
N MET A 85 -0.06 0.30 16.20
CA MET A 85 -0.93 -0.22 15.15
C MET A 85 -0.19 -0.71 13.91
N LEU A 86 -0.69 -1.78 13.29
CA LEU A 86 -0.20 -2.35 12.03
C LEU A 86 -0.90 -1.72 10.81
N LEU A 87 -0.16 -0.94 10.05
CA LEU A 87 -0.57 -0.38 8.78
C LEU A 87 0.08 -1.11 7.61
N GLU A 88 -0.54 -1.00 6.44
CA GLU A 88 0.06 -1.45 5.18
C GLU A 88 0.11 -0.31 4.17
N GLY A 89 1.18 -0.26 3.39
CA GLY A 89 1.36 0.77 2.38
C GLY A 89 2.33 0.38 1.30
N LYS A 90 2.24 1.09 0.17
CA LYS A 90 3.06 0.84 -1.02
C LYS A 90 4.35 1.65 -0.93
N VAL A 91 5.49 0.98 -0.93
CA VAL A 91 6.82 1.62 -0.98
C VAL A 91 6.94 2.42 -2.27
N VAL A 92 7.26 3.71 -2.17
CA VAL A 92 7.49 4.60 -3.31
C VAL A 92 8.97 4.90 -3.54
N LYS A 93 9.79 4.93 -2.48
CA LYS A 93 11.24 5.16 -2.54
C LYS A 93 11.94 4.36 -1.46
N VAL A 94 13.16 3.91 -1.74
CA VAL A 94 14.08 3.30 -0.77
C VAL A 94 15.42 3.98 -0.92
N THR A 95 15.99 4.43 0.20
CA THR A 95 17.38 4.87 0.34
C THR A 95 18.10 3.97 1.33
N GLU A 96 19.40 4.21 1.57
CA GLU A 96 20.11 3.54 2.65
C GLU A 96 19.54 3.94 4.01
N GLU A 97 19.26 5.22 4.22
CA GLU A 97 18.74 5.78 5.48
C GLU A 97 17.24 5.52 5.73
N SER A 98 16.44 5.19 4.70
CA SER A 98 14.98 5.12 4.86
C SER A 98 14.19 4.34 3.80
N ILE A 99 12.95 3.99 4.16
CA ILE A 99 11.91 3.50 3.27
C ILE A 99 10.75 4.50 3.32
N HIS A 100 10.37 5.06 2.16
CA HIS A 100 9.20 5.91 2.02
C HIS A 100 8.02 5.12 1.46
N VAL A 101 6.85 5.30 2.05
CA VAL A 101 5.64 4.50 1.84
C VAL A 101 4.44 5.43 1.66
N ILE A 102 3.47 5.06 0.82
CA ILE A 102 2.16 5.70 0.76
C ILE A 102 1.10 4.75 1.34
N VAL A 103 0.38 5.23 2.35
CA VAL A 103 -0.73 4.56 3.04
C VAL A 103 -2.05 5.13 2.52
N LEU A 104 -2.97 4.23 2.14
CA LEU A 104 -4.31 4.56 1.61
C LEU A 104 -4.36 5.54 0.41
N GLY A 105 -3.22 5.84 -0.21
CA GLY A 105 -3.10 6.75 -1.36
C GLY A 105 -2.88 8.22 -1.02
N PHE A 106 -2.99 8.63 0.26
CA PHE A 106 -2.89 10.04 0.66
C PHE A 106 -1.87 10.33 1.77
N SER A 107 -1.68 9.41 2.72
CA SER A 107 -0.75 9.61 3.85
C SER A 107 0.64 9.09 3.49
N SER A 108 1.66 9.91 3.73
CA SER A 108 3.07 9.50 3.63
C SER A 108 3.49 8.80 4.92
N ALA A 109 4.28 7.75 4.81
CA ALA A 109 5.00 7.18 5.94
C ALA A 109 6.49 7.01 5.65
N ILE A 110 7.32 7.17 6.69
CA ILE A 110 8.76 6.94 6.64
C ILE A 110 9.17 5.92 7.70
N ILE A 111 10.00 4.96 7.31
CA ILE A 111 10.72 4.06 8.23
C ILE A 111 12.21 4.35 8.04
N THR A 112 12.87 4.87 9.07
CA THR A 112 14.33 5.07 9.08
C THR A 112 15.06 3.74 9.25
N ASP A 113 16.32 3.67 8.85
CA ASP A 113 17.21 2.52 9.01
C ASP A 113 17.32 2.04 10.47
N GLU A 114 17.40 2.96 11.44
CA GLU A 114 17.32 2.67 12.89
C GLU A 114 16.02 1.94 13.30
N ALA A 115 14.94 2.12 12.53
CA ALA A 115 13.65 1.51 12.76
C ALA A 115 13.43 0.22 11.93
N ILE A 116 14.48 -0.33 11.31
CA ILE A 116 14.47 -1.57 10.51
C ILE A 116 15.32 -2.64 11.20
N ARG A 117 14.83 -3.89 11.27
CA ARG A 117 15.61 -5.00 11.87
C ARG A 117 16.94 -5.24 11.15
N ASN A 118 17.95 -5.54 11.97
CA ASN A 118 19.34 -5.75 11.54
C ASN A 118 19.57 -6.82 10.46
N GLU A 119 18.71 -7.83 10.30
CA GLU A 119 18.86 -8.81 9.22
C GLU A 119 18.49 -8.25 7.84
N PHE A 120 17.70 -7.17 7.75
CA PHE A 120 17.51 -6.44 6.51
C PHE A 120 18.72 -5.55 6.26
N LYS A 121 19.36 -5.71 5.09
CA LYS A 121 20.45 -4.84 4.65
C LYS A 121 20.13 -4.18 3.32
N TYR A 122 20.40 -2.88 3.26
CA TYR A 122 20.33 -2.08 2.05
C TYR A 122 21.31 -2.60 1.00
N LYS A 123 20.89 -2.54 -0.27
CA LYS A 123 21.68 -2.85 -1.47
C LYS A 123 21.19 -2.01 -2.63
N THR A 124 22.10 -1.66 -3.53
CA THR A 124 21.76 -1.12 -4.85
C THR A 124 21.80 -2.23 -5.90
N LYS A 125 20.77 -2.35 -6.73
CA LYS A 125 20.72 -3.26 -7.88
C LYS A 125 20.14 -2.56 -9.10
N HIS A 126 20.88 -2.53 -10.22
CA HIS A 126 20.52 -1.78 -11.44
C HIS A 126 20.14 -0.31 -11.16
N GLY A 127 20.91 0.37 -10.30
CA GLY A 127 20.63 1.75 -9.88
C GLY A 127 19.46 1.94 -8.91
N GLN A 128 18.73 0.88 -8.55
CA GLN A 128 17.60 0.95 -7.60
C GLN A 128 18.00 0.45 -6.22
N GLY A 129 17.65 1.23 -5.19
CA GLY A 129 17.78 0.82 -3.79
C GLY A 129 16.76 -0.25 -3.39
N LEU A 130 17.20 -1.23 -2.61
CA LEU A 130 16.34 -2.23 -1.98
C LEU A 130 16.91 -2.72 -0.65
N TYR A 131 16.02 -3.14 0.26
CA TYR A 131 16.38 -3.89 1.44
C TYR A 131 16.20 -5.40 1.20
N VAL A 132 17.16 -6.19 1.65
CA VAL A 132 17.17 -7.66 1.55
C VAL A 132 17.37 -8.27 2.94
N ASN A 133 16.45 -9.11 3.38
CA ASN A 133 16.65 -9.93 4.56
C ASN A 133 17.76 -10.98 4.30
N ARG A 134 18.81 -11.00 5.13
CA ARG A 134 19.96 -11.91 5.00
C ARG A 134 19.58 -13.36 5.26
N SER A 135 18.69 -13.60 6.23
CA SER A 135 18.20 -14.93 6.62
C SER A 135 17.19 -15.48 5.62
N ASN A 136 16.38 -14.61 5.00
CA ASN A 136 15.46 -14.96 3.93
C ASN A 136 15.65 -14.07 2.70
N ARG A 137 16.50 -14.50 1.76
CA ARG A 137 16.81 -13.74 0.53
C ARG A 137 15.59 -13.49 -0.39
N ARG A 138 14.43 -14.12 -0.16
CA ARG A 138 13.18 -13.83 -0.88
C ARG A 138 12.41 -12.65 -0.27
N HIS A 139 12.71 -12.25 0.97
CA HIS A 139 12.11 -11.10 1.65
C HIS A 139 12.82 -9.82 1.21
N LEU A 140 12.32 -9.29 0.10
CA LEU A 140 12.82 -8.08 -0.56
C LEU A 140 11.85 -6.93 -0.31
N ILE A 141 12.38 -5.74 -0.04
CA ILE A 141 11.62 -4.49 0.02
C ILE A 141 12.25 -3.50 -0.96
N LYS A 142 11.50 -3.13 -1.99
CA LYS A 142 11.87 -2.18 -3.04
C LYS A 142 10.68 -1.30 -3.43
N ALA A 143 10.90 -0.26 -4.24
CA ALA A 143 9.80 0.50 -4.84
C ALA A 143 8.73 -0.41 -5.48
N GLY A 144 7.46 -0.10 -5.24
CA GLY A 144 6.29 -0.88 -5.63
C GLY A 144 5.90 -2.03 -4.68
N THR A 145 6.71 -2.36 -3.68
CA THR A 145 6.39 -3.43 -2.70
C THR A 145 5.30 -2.97 -1.74
N MET A 146 4.28 -3.80 -1.49
CA MET A 146 3.37 -3.60 -0.37
C MET A 146 4.04 -4.12 0.91
N ILE A 147 4.17 -3.28 1.93
CA ILE A 147 4.75 -3.64 3.23
C ILE A 147 3.77 -3.37 4.37
N ARG A 148 3.83 -4.23 5.40
CA ARG A 148 3.21 -4.02 6.70
C ARG A 148 4.24 -3.45 7.66
N PHE A 149 3.90 -2.43 8.41
CA PHE A 149 4.77 -1.78 9.39
C PHE A 149 3.97 -1.35 10.63
N VAL A 150 4.67 -1.16 11.74
CA VAL A 150 4.07 -0.65 12.98
C VAL A 150 4.21 0.88 13.04
N VAL A 151 3.16 1.58 13.47
CA VAL A 151 3.17 3.02 13.72
C VAL A 151 3.98 3.33 14.99
N LYS A 152 4.91 4.27 14.91
CA LYS A 152 5.54 4.92 16.08
C LYS A 152 4.79 6.18 16.47
N SER A 153 4.46 7.03 15.49
CA SER A 153 3.72 8.28 15.69
C SER A 153 3.17 8.82 14.35
N MET A 154 2.31 9.82 14.41
CA MET A 154 1.82 10.58 13.27
C MET A 154 1.99 12.09 13.53
N ASN A 155 2.33 12.84 12.50
CA ASN A 155 2.20 14.30 12.49
C ASN A 155 0.83 14.66 11.89
N GLU A 156 -0.01 15.31 12.68
CA GLU A 156 -1.43 15.57 12.39
C GLU A 156 -1.64 16.67 11.33
N GLU A 157 -0.70 17.62 11.21
CA GLU A 157 -0.76 18.70 10.22
C GLU A 157 -0.38 18.22 8.81
N THR A 158 0.71 17.45 8.70
CA THR A 158 1.27 16.97 7.42
C THR A 158 0.78 15.57 7.03
N LEU A 159 0.01 14.92 7.90
CA LEU A 159 -0.45 13.54 7.78
C LEU A 159 0.69 12.50 7.59
N HIS A 160 1.89 12.83 8.08
CA HIS A 160 3.08 12.00 7.94
C HIS A 160 3.19 10.99 9.10
N ILE A 161 3.32 9.71 8.80
CA ILE A 161 3.43 8.62 9.77
C ILE A 161 4.90 8.20 9.92
N TYR A 162 5.41 8.17 11.15
CA TYR A 162 6.69 7.55 11.46
C TYR A 162 6.44 6.08 11.77
N GLY A 163 7.08 5.19 11.00
CA GLY A 163 6.86 3.75 11.07
C GLY A 163 8.07 2.96 11.56
N SER A 164 7.86 1.66 11.80
CA SER A 164 8.89 0.71 12.15
C SER A 164 8.68 -0.65 11.49
N LEU A 165 9.79 -1.21 11.04
CA LEU A 165 9.94 -2.61 10.66
C LEU A 165 10.73 -3.39 11.72
N MET A 166 10.62 -3.04 13.01
CA MET A 166 11.25 -3.79 14.11
C MET A 166 10.48 -5.08 14.47
N PRO A 167 9.16 -5.09 14.73
CA PRO A 167 8.45 -6.30 15.16
C PRO A 167 8.36 -7.36 14.06
N ALA A 168 8.63 -8.64 14.36
CA ALA A 168 8.88 -9.70 13.36
C ALA A 168 7.75 -9.93 12.33
N ASN A 169 6.52 -9.52 12.64
CA ASN A 169 5.33 -9.55 11.77
C ASN A 169 5.25 -8.38 10.76
N THR A 170 6.36 -7.66 10.53
CA THR A 170 6.46 -6.52 9.59
C THR A 170 7.42 -6.78 8.42
N GLY A 171 7.25 -6.03 7.33
CA GLY A 171 7.98 -6.16 6.06
C GLY A 171 7.05 -6.44 4.89
N SER A 172 7.56 -7.02 3.79
CA SER A 172 6.73 -7.37 2.62
C SER A 172 5.54 -8.27 2.96
N VAL A 173 4.31 -7.78 2.71
CA VAL A 173 3.04 -8.47 3.01
C VAL A 173 3.00 -9.87 2.38
N LYS A 174 3.30 -9.95 1.08
CA LYS A 174 3.38 -11.19 0.28
C LYS A 174 4.30 -12.29 0.86
N ILE A 175 5.24 -11.92 1.72
CA ILE A 175 6.15 -12.86 2.38
C ILE A 175 5.59 -13.27 3.74
N LEU A 176 5.04 -12.32 4.51
CA LEU A 176 4.42 -12.56 5.80
C LEU A 176 3.22 -13.52 5.68
N GLU A 177 2.34 -13.29 4.69
CA GLU A 177 1.16 -14.13 4.42
C GLU A 177 1.53 -15.60 4.18
N LYS A 178 2.59 -15.83 3.38
CA LYS A 178 3.08 -17.18 3.10
C LYS A 178 3.57 -17.90 4.35
N PHE A 179 4.22 -17.19 5.27
CA PHE A 179 4.65 -17.80 6.53
C PHE A 179 3.46 -18.16 7.43
N SER A 180 2.39 -17.34 7.47
CA SER A 180 1.16 -17.71 8.19
C SER A 180 0.46 -18.94 7.60
N GLU A 181 0.46 -19.12 6.28
CA GLU A 181 -0.13 -20.32 5.65
C GLU A 181 0.63 -21.61 6.03
N HIS A 182 1.97 -21.55 6.05
CA HIS A 182 2.80 -22.74 6.34
C HIS A 182 2.76 -23.10 7.83
N THR A 183 2.83 -22.10 8.73
CA THR A 183 2.73 -22.33 10.19
C THR A 183 1.38 -22.90 10.62
N ASN A 184 0.29 -22.50 9.95
CA ASN A 184 -1.03 -23.09 10.20
C ASN A 184 -1.13 -24.54 9.70
N THR A 185 -0.45 -24.88 8.59
CA THR A 185 -0.47 -26.23 8.01
C THR A 185 0.37 -27.22 8.83
N GLU A 186 1.49 -26.79 9.41
CA GLU A 186 2.38 -27.64 10.22
C GLU A 186 1.82 -28.01 11.61
N SER A 187 0.68 -27.42 12.02
CA SER A 187 0.02 -27.72 13.31
C SER A 187 -0.97 -28.90 13.28
N VAL A 188 -1.25 -29.48 12.10
CA VAL A 188 -2.19 -30.61 11.94
C VAL A 188 -1.55 -31.79 11.20
N THR A 189 -0.47 -32.37 11.75
CA THR A 189 -0.19 -33.82 11.60
C THR A 189 0.87 -34.32 12.59
N ILE A 190 0.41 -34.79 13.75
CA ILE A 190 1.16 -35.76 14.56
C ILE A 190 0.48 -37.12 14.36
N ASN A 191 1.29 -38.17 14.15
CA ASN A 191 0.92 -39.57 13.84
C ASN A 191 0.39 -39.78 12.40
N SER A 192 1.17 -40.31 11.45
CA SER A 192 1.83 -41.62 11.55
C SER A 192 2.84 -41.83 10.40
N THR A 193 3.85 -42.68 10.64
CA THR A 193 4.66 -43.30 9.56
C THR A 193 4.37 -44.79 9.53
N PRO A 194 4.56 -45.48 8.38
CA PRO A 194 5.83 -46.18 8.24
C PRO A 194 6.42 -46.28 6.81
N LYS A 195 7.76 -46.22 6.76
CA LYS A 195 8.69 -46.94 5.83
C LYS A 195 8.34 -47.06 4.33
N LYS A 196 9.28 -46.55 3.51
CA LYS A 196 10.13 -47.46 2.71
C LYS A 196 11.51 -46.86 2.38
N ARG A 197 12.56 -47.56 2.79
CA ARG A 197 13.94 -47.37 2.29
C ARG A 197 14.05 -48.06 0.93
N ARG A 198 14.76 -47.48 -0.04
CA ARG A 198 15.63 -48.23 -0.95
C ARG A 198 16.78 -47.36 -1.44
N SER A 199 17.93 -48.01 -1.64
CA SER A 199 19.24 -47.40 -1.82
C SER A 199 19.75 -47.55 -3.25
N LYS A 200 20.65 -46.64 -3.64
CA LYS A 200 21.71 -46.72 -4.66
C LYS A 200 21.68 -47.89 -5.66
N GLU A 201 21.87 -47.56 -6.94
CA GLU A 201 22.88 -48.21 -7.77
C GLU A 201 23.41 -47.23 -8.85
N LYS A 202 24.73 -47.27 -9.07
CA LYS A 202 25.45 -46.73 -10.24
C LYS A 202 25.66 -47.90 -11.21
N TYR A 203 25.79 -47.68 -12.52
CA TYR A 203 26.82 -48.37 -13.32
C TYR A 203 27.18 -47.65 -14.64
N GLU A 204 28.40 -47.93 -15.08
CA GLU A 204 29.27 -47.23 -16.03
C GLU A 204 30.04 -48.35 -16.80
N VAL A 205 30.32 -48.40 -18.11
CA VAL A 205 30.25 -47.45 -19.26
C VAL A 205 30.22 -48.25 -20.60
N ALA A 206 29.77 -47.71 -21.76
CA ALA A 206 30.06 -48.28 -23.10
C ALA A 206 30.09 -47.24 -24.25
N GLN A 207 31.15 -47.25 -25.07
CA GLN A 207 31.36 -46.42 -26.27
C GLN A 207 31.25 -47.26 -27.55
N ILE A 208 30.78 -46.68 -28.67
CA ILE A 208 31.14 -47.08 -30.04
C ILE A 208 31.21 -45.82 -30.94
N THR A 209 32.35 -45.63 -31.64
CA THR A 209 32.63 -44.65 -32.72
C THR A 209 32.00 -45.11 -34.07
N GLU A 210 31.88 -44.36 -35.18
CA GLU A 210 32.73 -43.32 -35.75
C GLU A 210 32.03 -42.56 -36.92
N HIS A 211 32.76 -41.64 -37.58
CA HIS A 211 32.49 -41.01 -38.90
C HIS A 211 31.42 -39.89 -39.02
N GLY A 212 31.89 -38.67 -38.78
CA GLY A 212 32.08 -37.66 -39.85
C GLY A 212 30.88 -37.17 -40.67
N ASN A 213 30.46 -35.91 -40.42
CA ASN A 213 30.67 -34.86 -41.41
C ASN A 213 30.61 -33.45 -40.78
N HIS A 214 31.39 -32.53 -41.34
CA HIS A 214 31.50 -31.14 -40.90
C HIS A 214 30.48 -30.29 -41.66
N TYR A 215 29.63 -29.53 -40.95
CA TYR A 215 28.79 -28.49 -41.54
C TYR A 215 28.63 -27.32 -40.57
N ASP A 216 29.20 -26.18 -40.94
CA ASP A 216 29.01 -24.88 -40.31
C ASP A 216 28.07 -24.05 -41.20
N PRO A 217 26.95 -23.56 -40.64
CA PRO A 217 26.37 -22.32 -41.13
C PRO A 217 26.11 -21.35 -39.97
N SER A 218 27.11 -20.53 -39.67
CA SER A 218 26.91 -19.21 -39.06
C SER A 218 25.80 -18.40 -39.79
N GLN A 219 25.20 -17.45 -39.06
CA GLN A 219 24.08 -16.58 -39.45
C GLN A 219 22.67 -17.20 -39.38
N ASN A 220 21.95 -16.90 -38.30
CA ASN A 220 20.94 -15.83 -38.34
C ASN A 220 20.42 -15.46 -36.94
N HIS A 221 20.62 -14.19 -36.56
CA HIS A 221 19.90 -13.57 -35.45
C HIS A 221 18.49 -13.17 -35.90
N TYR A 222 17.49 -13.37 -35.04
CA TYR A 222 16.14 -12.82 -35.24
C TYR A 222 15.77 -11.97 -34.02
N ASP A 223 15.72 -10.65 -34.19
CA ASP A 223 15.43 -9.66 -33.15
C ASP A 223 14.17 -8.85 -33.49
N PRO A 224 13.05 -9.03 -32.75
CA PRO A 224 11.77 -8.43 -33.12
C PRO A 224 11.47 -7.11 -32.35
N SER A 225 12.24 -6.03 -32.57
CA SER A 225 11.94 -4.74 -31.91
C SER A 225 12.28 -3.43 -32.66
N GLN A 226 12.07 -3.33 -33.98
CA GLN A 226 12.26 -2.04 -34.72
C GLN A 226 11.02 -1.44 -35.41
N ASN A 227 9.87 -2.11 -35.43
CA ASN A 227 8.65 -1.62 -36.12
C ASN A 227 7.73 -0.75 -35.26
N HIS A 228 8.22 0.38 -34.72
CA HIS A 228 7.31 1.34 -34.07
C HIS A 228 7.63 2.85 -34.17
N TYR A 229 8.68 3.26 -34.89
CA TYR A 229 9.01 4.70 -35.08
C TYR A 229 8.49 5.32 -36.38
N ASP A 230 8.07 4.53 -37.38
CA ASP A 230 7.67 5.04 -38.71
C ASP A 230 6.17 5.35 -38.89
N ARG A 231 5.37 5.35 -37.81
CA ARG A 231 3.90 5.56 -37.90
C ARG A 231 3.40 7.00 -37.72
N GLU A 232 4.25 7.96 -37.35
CA GLU A 232 3.81 9.35 -37.10
C GLU A 232 4.04 10.32 -38.27
N ILE A 233 5.00 10.07 -39.17
CA ILE A 233 5.40 11.05 -40.21
C ILE A 233 4.40 11.14 -41.40
N LYS A 234 3.41 10.22 -41.51
CA LYS A 234 2.44 10.21 -42.62
C LYS A 234 1.06 10.84 -42.35
N LYS A 235 0.84 11.49 -41.19
CA LYS A 235 -0.45 12.16 -40.88
C LYS A 235 -0.47 13.70 -40.94
N SER A 236 0.64 14.40 -41.16
CA SER A 236 0.67 15.88 -41.22
C SER A 236 0.79 16.49 -42.64
N ARG A 237 0.42 15.77 -43.70
CA ARG A 237 0.47 16.26 -45.10
C ARG A 237 -0.83 16.08 -45.90
N ARG A 238 -1.98 16.03 -45.21
CA ARG A 238 -3.32 16.15 -45.82
C ARG A 238 -4.31 16.86 -44.89
N SER A 239 -4.11 18.16 -44.70
CA SER A 239 -5.10 19.20 -44.37
C SER A 239 -4.40 20.54 -44.57
#